data_AF-A0A8S3J4G5-F1
#
_entry.id   AF-A0A8S3J4G5-F1
#
_cell.length_a   1.000
_cell.length_b   1.000
_cell.length_c   1.000
_cell.angle_alpha   90.00
_cell.angle_beta   90.00
_cell.angle_gamma   90.00
#
_symmetry.space_group_name_H-M   'P 1'
#
loop_
_entity.id
_entity.type
_entity.pdbx_description
1 polymer ?
#
loop_
_entity_poly.entity_id
_entity_poly.type
_entity_poly.pdbx_seq_one_letter_code
_entity_poly.pdbx_strand_id
1 'polypeptide(L)'
;LGQYTEASKTAIIIAQQDQESGNYRSARDVLLTMHQELKAQRTAIPFEMANSLMLLHSYILVKIQIKLNNHTRAARLLNRVAHNVSKFPAHIVQILTTTVIECQKAGMNNSAFNFSLILMRPEYRDQIDAKYKKKIEALVRKPDKSENEEEFSQCPHCHQRVPDYELLCSSCQFALPYCIVT
;
A
#
# COMPACT_ATOMS: atom_id res chain seq x y z
N LEU A 1 31.00 -8.40 -7.09
CA LEU A 1 29.72 -9.01 -6.64
C LEU A 1 29.41 -8.67 -5.17
N GLY A 2 30.34 -8.85 -4.21
CA GLY A 2 30.06 -8.58 -2.79
C GLY A 2 29.68 -7.13 -2.44
N GLN A 3 30.26 -6.11 -3.10
CA GLN A 3 29.97 -4.70 -2.80
C GLN A 3 28.51 -4.30 -3.07
N TYR A 4 27.89 -4.80 -4.15
CA TYR A 4 26.49 -4.51 -4.47
C TYR A 4 25.51 -5.18 -3.50
N THR A 5 25.85 -6.38 -3.02
CA THR A 5 25.06 -7.06 -1.99
C THR A 5 25.07 -6.27 -0.68
N GLU A 6 26.24 -5.80 -0.23
CA GLU A 6 26.35 -4.99 0.99
C GLU A 6 25.71 -3.60 0.84
N ALA A 7 25.85 -2.96 -0.33
CA ALA A 7 25.15 -1.73 -0.64
C ALA A 7 23.62 -1.92 -0.60
N SER A 8 23.11 -3.04 -1.14
CA SER A 8 21.68 -3.34 -1.13
C SER A 8 21.12 -3.51 0.28
N LYS A 9 21.86 -4.17 1.19
CA LYS A 9 21.49 -4.30 2.61
C LYS A 9 21.48 -2.95 3.30
N THR A 10 22.51 -2.14 3.04
CA THR A 10 22.62 -0.79 3.61
C THR A 10 21.45 0.09 3.17
N ALA A 11 21.07 0.05 1.88
CA ALA A 11 19.92 0.78 1.36
C ALA A 11 18.60 0.35 2.01
N ILE A 12 18.40 -0.94 2.27
CA ILE A 12 17.23 -1.46 2.99
C ILE A 12 17.18 -0.89 4.42
N ILE A 13 18.30 -0.90 5.14
CA ILE A 13 18.39 -0.36 6.51
C ILE A 13 18.04 1.14 6.53
N ILE A 14 18.63 1.92 5.61
CA ILE A 14 18.35 3.36 5.51
C ILE A 14 16.86 3.60 5.23
N ALA A 15 16.28 2.87 4.29
CA ALA A 15 14.87 3.00 3.95
C ALA A 15 13.96 2.64 5.14
N GLN A 16 14.32 1.64 5.94
CA GLN A 16 13.57 1.28 7.15
C GLN A 16 13.62 2.39 8.21
N GLN A 17 14.80 2.99 8.44
CA GLN A 17 14.94 4.12 9.37
C GLN A 17 14.10 5.33 8.92
N ASP A 18 14.10 5.61 7.62
CA ASP A 18 13.25 6.65 7.03
C ASP A 18 11.76 6.33 7.20
N GLN A 19 11.34 5.08 7.00
CA GLN A 19 9.95 4.65 7.23
C GLN A 19 9.50 4.82 8.69
N GLU A 20 10.37 4.45 9.63
CA GLU A 20 10.13 4.62 11.07
C GLU A 20 9.99 6.10 11.44
N SER A 21 10.77 6.96 10.79
CA SER A 21 10.75 8.42 10.96
C SER A 21 9.61 9.12 10.18
N GLY A 22 8.84 8.41 9.36
CA GLY A 22 7.78 8.99 8.53
C GLY A 22 8.24 9.59 7.19
N ASN A 23 9.51 9.43 6.84
CA ASN A 23 10.14 9.94 5.61
C ASN A 23 9.91 9.00 4.40
N TYR A 24 8.66 8.62 4.14
CA TYR A 24 8.32 7.60 3.14
C TYR A 24 8.80 7.88 1.71
N ARG A 25 8.86 9.16 1.31
CA ARG A 25 9.38 9.55 0.00
C ARG A 25 10.88 9.28 -0.10
N SER A 26 11.64 9.66 0.92
CA SER A 26 13.09 9.42 0.99
C SER A 26 13.39 7.93 0.92
N ALA A 27 12.71 7.13 1.76
CA ALA A 27 12.82 5.67 1.72
C ALA A 27 12.55 5.10 0.31
N ARG A 28 11.49 5.57 -0.35
CA ARG A 28 11.13 5.14 -1.72
C ARG A 28 12.23 5.47 -2.72
N ASP A 29 12.76 6.69 -2.66
CA ASP A 29 13.76 7.18 -3.61
C ASP A 29 15.11 6.45 -3.44
N VAL A 30 15.52 6.16 -2.20
CA VAL A 30 16.70 5.33 -1.88
C VAL A 30 16.55 3.91 -2.45
N LEU A 31 15.44 3.24 -2.18
CA LEU A 31 15.20 1.88 -2.68
C LEU A 31 15.09 1.84 -4.20
N LEU A 32 14.46 2.85 -4.82
CA LEU A 32 14.33 2.92 -6.28
C LEU A 32 15.69 3.06 -6.95
N THR A 33 16.55 3.92 -6.42
CA THR A 33 17.92 4.13 -6.94
C THR A 33 18.71 2.82 -6.86
N MET A 34 18.74 2.18 -5.69
CA MET A 34 19.44 0.92 -5.51
C MET A 34 18.86 -0.20 -6.39
N HIS A 35 17.54 -0.25 -6.55
CA HIS A 35 16.88 -1.21 -7.44
C HIS A 35 17.31 -1.02 -8.91
N GLN A 36 17.40 0.22 -9.39
CA GLN A 36 17.86 0.53 -10.75
C GLN A 36 19.34 0.16 -10.95
N GLU A 37 20.19 0.43 -9.97
CA GLU A 37 21.60 0.05 -9.98
C GLU A 37 21.80 -1.47 -10.04
N LEU A 38 21.10 -2.23 -9.18
CA LEU A 38 21.15 -3.70 -9.19
C LEU A 38 20.70 -4.27 -10.55
N LYS A 39 19.66 -3.68 -11.14
CA LYS A 39 19.17 -4.06 -12.47
C LYS A 39 20.20 -3.77 -13.57
N ALA A 40 20.84 -2.60 -13.53
CA ALA A 40 21.89 -2.24 -14.48
C ALA A 40 23.09 -3.19 -14.41
N GLN A 41 23.43 -3.63 -13.20
CA GLN A 41 24.52 -4.59 -12.94
C GLN A 41 24.09 -6.06 -13.08
N ARG A 42 22.86 -6.32 -13.55
CA ARG A 42 22.27 -7.68 -13.71
C ARG A 42 22.38 -8.54 -12.44
N THR A 43 22.30 -7.88 -11.29
CA THR A 43 22.36 -8.52 -9.97
C THR A 43 20.94 -8.80 -9.49
N ALA A 44 20.75 -9.91 -8.76
CA ALA A 44 19.45 -10.26 -8.19
C ALA A 44 18.99 -9.18 -7.20
N ILE A 45 17.73 -8.77 -7.33
CA ILE A 45 17.12 -7.80 -6.44
C ILE A 45 16.59 -8.54 -5.20
N PRO A 46 16.96 -8.12 -3.98
CA PRO A 46 16.42 -8.72 -2.76
C PRO A 46 14.90 -8.59 -2.69
N PHE A 47 14.21 -9.66 -2.30
CA PHE A 47 12.75 -9.68 -2.15
C PHE A 47 12.25 -8.58 -1.20
N GLU A 48 12.93 -8.38 -0.08
CA GLU A 48 12.60 -7.36 0.91
C GLU A 48 12.64 -5.94 0.31
N MET A 49 13.66 -5.63 -0.49
CA MET A 49 13.77 -4.36 -1.20
C MET A 49 12.62 -4.17 -2.19
N ALA A 50 12.34 -5.19 -3.01
CA ALA A 50 11.27 -5.12 -4.00
C ALA A 50 9.90 -4.91 -3.34
N ASN A 51 9.63 -5.62 -2.23
CA ASN A 51 8.38 -5.52 -1.48
C ASN A 51 8.25 -4.16 -0.79
N SER A 52 9.30 -3.68 -0.12
CA SER A 52 9.27 -2.38 0.55
C SER A 52 9.11 -1.23 -0.46
N LEU A 53 9.84 -1.28 -1.57
CA LEU A 53 9.70 -0.32 -2.66
C LEU A 53 8.26 -0.29 -3.20
N MET A 54 7.65 -1.47 -3.39
CA MET A 54 6.27 -1.59 -3.86
C MET A 54 5.26 -0.94 -2.90
N LEU A 55 5.37 -1.19 -1.60
CA LEU A 55 4.48 -0.60 -0.58
C LEU A 55 4.64 0.92 -0.51
N LEU A 56 5.90 1.40 -0.48
CA LEU A 56 6.21 2.83 -0.45
C LEU A 56 5.72 3.53 -1.72
N HIS A 57 5.93 2.92 -2.88
CA HIS A 57 5.47 3.47 -4.15
C HIS A 57 3.94 3.56 -4.20
N SER A 58 3.24 2.50 -3.76
CA SER A 58 1.78 2.53 -3.61
C SER A 58 1.32 3.68 -2.72
N TYR A 59 1.96 3.88 -1.56
CA TYR A 59 1.63 4.98 -0.66
C TYR A 59 1.79 6.37 -1.30
N ILE A 60 2.87 6.60 -2.06
CA ILE A 60 3.09 7.87 -2.76
C ILE A 60 2.05 8.11 -3.86
N LEU A 61 1.69 7.06 -4.62
CA LEU A 61 0.69 7.14 -5.68
C LEU A 61 -0.70 7.51 -5.17
N VAL A 62 -1.08 7.12 -3.94
CA VAL A 62 -2.38 7.45 -3.35
C VAL A 62 -2.65 8.95 -3.42
N LYS A 63 -1.67 9.78 -3.01
CA LYS A 63 -1.83 11.25 -3.02
C LYS A 63 -2.07 11.79 -4.44
N ILE A 64 -1.47 11.17 -5.46
CA ILE A 64 -1.66 11.54 -6.86
C ILE A 64 -3.06 11.14 -7.32
N GLN A 65 -3.49 9.90 -7.05
CA GLN A 65 -4.81 9.41 -7.45
C GLN A 65 -5.96 10.19 -6.80
N ILE A 66 -5.83 10.57 -5.52
CA ILE A 66 -6.80 11.43 -4.83
C ILE A 66 -6.90 12.80 -5.49
N LYS A 67 -5.78 13.42 -5.87
CA LYS A 67 -5.78 14.71 -6.59
C LYS A 67 -6.44 14.63 -7.96
N LEU A 68 -6.36 13.47 -8.62
CA LEU A 68 -7.02 13.20 -9.90
C LEU A 68 -8.50 12.78 -9.74
N ASN A 69 -9.04 12.79 -8.51
CA ASN A 69 -10.39 12.28 -8.18
C ASN A 69 -10.62 10.81 -8.56
N ASN A 70 -9.55 10.01 -8.72
CA ASN A 70 -9.63 8.59 -9.01
C ASN A 70 -9.77 7.79 -7.70
N HIS A 71 -10.92 7.89 -7.04
CA HIS A 71 -11.17 7.27 -5.74
C HIS A 71 -11.02 5.75 -5.76
N THR A 72 -11.43 5.07 -6.83
CA THR A 72 -11.27 3.61 -6.97
C THR A 72 -9.80 3.19 -6.96
N ARG A 73 -8.95 3.86 -7.76
CA ARG A 73 -7.49 3.61 -7.78
C ARG A 73 -6.85 3.91 -6.43
N ALA A 74 -7.21 5.04 -5.83
CA ALA A 74 -6.71 5.44 -4.52
C ALA A 74 -7.09 4.40 -3.45
N ALA A 75 -8.34 3.96 -3.41
CA ALA A 75 -8.84 2.96 -2.46
C ALA A 75 -8.13 1.61 -2.62
N ARG A 76 -7.90 1.13 -3.85
CA ARG A 76 -7.16 -0.12 -4.09
C ARG A 76 -5.71 -0.06 -3.62
N LEU A 77 -5.01 1.04 -3.91
CA LEU A 77 -3.66 1.28 -3.40
C LEU A 77 -3.65 1.39 -1.87
N LEU A 78 -4.62 2.09 -1.30
CA LEU A 78 -4.78 2.24 0.15
C LEU A 78 -5.08 0.92 0.84
N ASN A 79 -5.88 0.02 0.24
CA ASN A 79 -6.09 -1.32 0.77
C ASN A 79 -4.75 -2.07 0.93
N ARG A 80 -3.90 -2.04 -0.10
CA ARG A 80 -2.57 -2.68 -0.05
C ARG A 80 -1.70 -2.10 1.08
N VAL A 81 -1.65 -0.78 1.20
CA VAL A 81 -0.88 -0.08 2.23
C VAL A 81 -1.45 -0.35 3.62
N ALA A 82 -2.77 -0.31 3.79
CA ALA A 82 -3.45 -0.49 5.07
C ALA A 82 -3.33 -1.92 5.62
N HIS A 83 -3.30 -2.94 4.76
CA HIS A 83 -2.98 -4.30 5.20
C HIS A 83 -1.52 -4.43 5.69
N ASN A 84 -0.64 -3.52 5.28
CA ASN A 84 0.77 -3.47 5.67
C ASN A 84 1.08 -2.23 6.53
N VAL A 85 0.09 -1.71 7.28
CA VAL A 85 0.20 -0.41 7.95
C VAL A 85 1.28 -0.37 9.03
N SER A 86 1.70 -1.52 9.56
CA SER A 86 2.84 -1.62 10.49
C SER A 86 4.17 -1.15 9.88
N LYS A 87 4.28 -1.08 8.55
CA LYS A 87 5.42 -0.51 7.82
C LYS A 87 5.37 1.02 7.72
N PHE A 88 4.31 1.64 8.23
CA PHE A 88 4.05 3.07 8.22
C PHE A 88 3.69 3.60 9.62
N PRO A 89 4.56 3.41 10.63
CA PRO A 89 4.22 3.65 12.03
C PRO A 89 3.81 5.09 12.34
N ALA A 90 4.43 6.08 11.69
CA ALA A 90 4.09 7.49 11.88
C ALA A 90 2.70 7.87 11.33
N HIS A 91 2.18 7.13 10.34
CA HIS A 91 0.96 7.48 9.61
C HIS A 91 -0.17 6.45 9.76
N ILE A 92 -0.14 5.56 10.76
CA ILE A 92 -1.13 4.48 10.90
C ILE A 92 -2.57 5.03 10.86
N VAL A 93 -2.90 5.95 11.76
CA VAL A 93 -4.26 6.51 11.89
C VAL A 93 -4.65 7.28 10.63
N GLN A 94 -3.72 8.03 10.04
CA GLN A 94 -3.96 8.79 8.82
C GLN A 94 -4.24 7.88 7.62
N ILE A 95 -3.44 6.82 7.43
CA ILE A 95 -3.61 5.84 6.36
C ILE A 95 -4.96 5.17 6.51
N LEU A 96 -5.25 4.57 7.67
CA LEU A 96 -6.51 3.88 7.90
C LEU A 96 -7.72 4.80 7.72
N THR A 97 -7.66 6.03 8.24
CA THR A 97 -8.75 7.01 8.09
C THR A 97 -8.97 7.35 6.61
N THR A 98 -7.89 7.57 5.87
CA THR A 98 -7.97 7.86 4.43
C THR A 98 -8.50 6.65 3.66
N THR A 99 -8.08 5.43 4.01
CA THR A 99 -8.61 4.19 3.44
C THR A 99 -10.13 4.10 3.60
N VAL A 100 -10.66 4.32 4.81
CA VAL A 100 -12.11 4.30 5.04
C VAL A 100 -12.82 5.32 4.14
N ILE A 101 -12.32 6.56 4.09
CA ILE A 101 -12.96 7.64 3.31
C ILE A 101 -12.97 7.31 1.81
N GLU A 102 -11.83 6.87 1.26
CA GLU A 102 -11.70 6.61 -0.16
C GLU A 102 -12.43 5.33 -0.58
N CYS A 103 -12.43 4.28 0.27
CA CYS A 103 -13.25 3.08 0.05
C CYS A 103 -14.75 3.42 -0.02
N GLN A 104 -15.27 4.27 0.88
CA GLN A 104 -16.66 4.71 0.80
C GLN A 104 -16.98 5.45 -0.50
N LYS A 105 -16.09 6.36 -0.93
CA LYS A 105 -16.27 7.10 -2.20
C LYS A 105 -16.22 6.18 -3.42
N ALA A 106 -15.48 5.07 -3.32
CA ALA A 106 -15.32 4.09 -4.39
C ALA A 106 -16.38 2.96 -4.37
N GLY A 107 -17.33 2.98 -3.42
CA GLY A 107 -18.34 1.91 -3.26
C GLY A 107 -17.76 0.59 -2.73
N MET A 108 -16.63 0.65 -2.02
CA MET A 108 -15.96 -0.47 -1.36
C MET A 108 -16.37 -0.52 0.11
N ASN A 109 -17.65 -0.72 0.40
CA ASN A 109 -18.20 -0.51 1.75
C ASN A 109 -17.78 -1.61 2.73
N ASN A 110 -17.62 -2.86 2.28
CA ASN A 110 -17.09 -3.93 3.13
C ASN A 110 -15.63 -3.66 3.52
N SER A 111 -14.78 -3.21 2.58
CA SER A 111 -13.42 -2.75 2.88
C SER A 111 -13.43 -1.59 3.88
N ALA A 112 -14.26 -0.57 3.65
CA ALA A 112 -14.38 0.59 4.53
C ALA A 112 -14.81 0.18 5.95
N PHE A 113 -15.76 -0.74 6.09
CA PHE A 113 -16.22 -1.26 7.37
C PHE A 113 -15.09 -1.97 8.12
N ASN A 114 -14.34 -2.86 7.45
CA ASN A 114 -13.24 -3.60 8.08
C ASN A 114 -12.14 -2.68 8.63
N PHE A 115 -11.74 -1.65 7.88
CA PHE A 115 -10.77 -0.66 8.39
C PHE A 115 -11.35 0.25 9.47
N SER A 116 -12.66 0.52 9.44
CA SER A 116 -13.34 1.25 10.50
C SER A 116 -13.32 0.49 11.84
N LEU A 117 -13.46 -0.84 11.81
CA LEU A 117 -13.30 -1.68 13.01
C LEU A 117 -11.89 -1.57 13.60
N ILE A 118 -10.85 -1.54 12.74
CA ILE A 118 -9.47 -1.37 13.19
C ILE A 118 -9.29 0.00 13.85
N LEU A 119 -9.77 1.08 13.21
CA LEU A 119 -9.70 2.44 13.76
C LEU A 119 -10.43 2.61 15.09
N MET A 120 -11.52 1.86 15.32
CA MET A 120 -12.30 1.94 16.56
C MET A 120 -11.66 1.20 17.74
N ARG A 121 -10.53 0.50 17.52
CA ARG A 121 -9.78 -0.10 18.63
C ARG A 121 -9.19 0.99 19.55
N PRO A 122 -9.04 0.72 20.86
CA PRO A 122 -8.61 1.72 21.84
C PRO A 122 -7.29 2.42 21.49
N GLU A 123 -6.38 1.72 20.83
CA GLU A 123 -5.05 2.24 20.48
C GLU A 123 -5.12 3.39 19.46
N TYR A 124 -6.16 3.43 18.62
CA TYR A 124 -6.28 4.40 17.52
C TYR A 124 -7.45 5.37 17.69
N ARG A 125 -8.52 4.97 18.37
CA ARG A 125 -9.80 5.68 18.39
C ARG A 125 -9.71 7.15 18.83
N ASP A 126 -8.82 7.46 19.78
CA ASP A 126 -8.67 8.81 20.31
C ASP A 126 -7.73 9.70 19.49
N GLN A 127 -6.97 9.10 18.57
CA GLN A 127 -6.12 9.80 17.63
C GLN A 127 -6.88 10.22 16.35
N ILE A 128 -8.12 9.74 16.16
CA ILE A 128 -8.95 10.09 15.02
C ILE A 128 -9.45 11.52 15.17
N ASP A 129 -9.22 12.34 14.14
CA ASP A 129 -9.76 13.69 14.06
C ASP A 129 -11.30 13.69 14.24
N ALA A 130 -11.79 14.59 15.09
CA ALA A 130 -13.20 14.73 15.44
C ALA A 130 -14.11 14.87 14.21
N LYS A 131 -13.61 15.45 13.11
CA LYS A 131 -14.37 15.59 11.86
C LYS A 131 -14.73 14.25 11.21
N TYR A 132 -13.92 13.22 11.42
CA TYR A 132 -14.13 11.89 10.84
C TYR A 132 -14.67 10.88 11.86
N LYS A 133 -14.35 11.04 13.15
CA LYS A 133 -14.69 10.08 14.23
C LYS A 133 -16.16 9.67 14.23
N LYS A 134 -17.09 10.64 14.24
CA LYS A 134 -18.54 10.36 14.23
C LYS A 134 -19.00 9.56 13.00
N LYS A 135 -18.43 9.84 11.84
CA LYS A 135 -18.79 9.14 10.59
C LYS A 135 -18.30 7.69 10.63
N ILE A 136 -17.08 7.45 11.11
CA ILE A 136 -16.50 6.11 11.23
C ILE A 136 -17.26 5.28 12.28
N GLU A 137 -17.62 5.87 13.41
CA GLU A 137 -18.46 5.20 14.43
C GLU A 137 -19.82 4.77 13.86
N ALA A 138 -20.44 5.61 13.03
CA ALA A 138 -21.70 5.27 12.38
C ALA A 138 -21.57 4.08 11.42
N LEU A 139 -20.44 3.95 10.70
CA LEU A 139 -20.18 2.82 9.81
C LEU A 139 -20.06 1.50 10.56
N VAL A 140 -19.40 1.52 11.73
CA VAL A 140 -19.29 0.32 12.55
C VAL A 140 -20.65 -0.07 13.15
N ARG A 141 -21.47 0.91 13.54
CA ARG A 141 -22.79 0.65 14.13
C ARG A 141 -23.82 0.15 13.12
N LYS A 142 -23.76 0.62 11.88
CA LYS A 142 -24.67 0.25 10.80
C LYS A 142 -23.86 -0.15 9.57
N PRO A 143 -23.35 -1.39 9.53
CA PRO A 143 -22.51 -1.84 8.43
C PRO A 143 -23.30 -1.97 7.13
N ASP A 144 -22.75 -1.40 6.07
CA ASP A 144 -23.07 -1.77 4.69
C ASP A 144 -21.90 -2.62 4.18
N LYS A 145 -22.21 -3.84 3.73
CA LYS A 145 -21.22 -4.81 3.23
C LYS A 145 -21.26 -4.94 1.70
N SER A 146 -21.93 -4.03 1.01
CA SER A 146 -21.82 -3.94 -0.44
C SER A 146 -20.37 -3.65 -0.85
N GLU A 147 -19.93 -4.28 -1.93
CA GLU A 147 -18.59 -4.08 -2.46
C GLU A 147 -18.71 -4.19 -3.98
N ASN A 148 -18.17 -3.20 -4.70
CA ASN A 148 -18.08 -3.28 -6.15
C ASN A 148 -17.15 -4.43 -6.57
N GLU A 149 -17.56 -5.16 -7.61
CA GLU A 149 -16.72 -6.20 -8.20
C GLU A 149 -15.40 -5.59 -8.68
N GLU A 150 -14.31 -6.31 -8.43
CA GLU A 150 -12.99 -5.94 -8.94
C GLU A 150 -12.84 -6.40 -10.39
N GLU A 151 -12.16 -5.60 -11.21
CA GLU A 151 -11.77 -6.01 -12.56
C GLU A 151 -10.66 -7.07 -12.48
N PHE A 152 -10.62 -7.94 -13.49
CA PHE A 152 -9.66 -9.05 -13.55
C PHE A 152 -8.89 -9.02 -14.87
N SER A 153 -7.59 -9.23 -14.76
CA SER A 153 -6.67 -9.43 -15.87
C SER A 153 -6.08 -10.84 -15.84
N GLN A 154 -5.46 -11.26 -16.93
CA GLN A 154 -4.83 -12.57 -17.02
C GLN A 154 -3.40 -12.50 -16.48
N CYS A 155 -3.01 -13.49 -15.67
CA CYS A 155 -1.62 -13.67 -15.27
C CYS A 155 -0.74 -13.89 -16.51
N PRO A 156 0.37 -13.15 -16.70
CA PRO A 156 1.24 -13.29 -17.87
C PRO A 156 2.02 -14.62 -17.89
N HIS A 157 2.00 -15.38 -16.80
CA HIS A 157 2.71 -16.66 -16.68
C HIS A 157 1.76 -17.87 -16.85
N CYS A 158 0.63 -17.91 -16.13
CA CYS A 158 -0.30 -19.04 -16.15
C CYS A 158 -1.69 -18.74 -16.74
N HIS A 159 -1.94 -17.50 -17.20
CA HIS A 159 -3.20 -17.04 -17.81
C HIS A 159 -4.46 -17.12 -16.92
N GLN A 160 -4.33 -17.53 -15.65
CA GLN A 160 -5.41 -17.49 -14.67
C GLN A 160 -5.87 -16.04 -14.44
N ARG A 161 -7.17 -15.84 -14.22
CA ARG A 161 -7.73 -14.52 -13.86
C ARG A 161 -7.21 -14.09 -12.49
N VAL A 162 -6.66 -12.89 -12.41
CA VAL A 162 -6.13 -12.25 -11.20
C VAL A 162 -6.76 -10.86 -11.06
N PRO A 163 -7.18 -10.43 -9.86
CA PRO A 163 -7.68 -9.07 -9.67
C PRO A 163 -6.64 -8.03 -10.07
N ASP A 164 -7.05 -6.93 -10.69
CA ASP A 164 -6.14 -5.97 -11.32
C ASP A 164 -5.16 -5.28 -10.37
N TYR A 165 -5.46 -5.23 -9.07
CA TYR A 165 -4.58 -4.63 -8.06
C TYR A 165 -3.83 -5.66 -7.22
N GLU A 166 -4.00 -6.95 -7.50
CA GLU A 166 -3.20 -8.01 -6.89
C GLU A 166 -1.84 -8.08 -7.59
N LEU A 167 -0.75 -8.19 -6.82
CA LEU A 167 0.61 -8.25 -7.36
C LEU A 167 1.25 -9.64 -7.22
N LEU A 168 0.51 -10.62 -6.73
CA LEU A 168 0.95 -12.01 -6.64
C LEU A 168 -0.14 -12.92 -7.21
N CYS A 169 0.19 -13.70 -8.24
CA CYS A 169 -0.76 -14.68 -8.75
C CYS A 169 -0.98 -15.79 -7.73
N SER A 170 -2.21 -15.95 -7.23
CA SER A 170 -2.55 -17.01 -6.26
C SER A 170 -2.33 -18.43 -6.80
N SER A 171 -2.40 -18.62 -8.12
CA SER A 171 -2.25 -19.92 -8.77
C SER A 171 -0.79 -20.33 -8.98
N CYS A 172 0.05 -19.45 -9.54
CA CYS A 172 1.44 -19.78 -9.88
C CYS A 172 2.50 -19.08 -9.02
N GLN A 173 2.08 -18.25 -8.05
CA GLN A 173 2.95 -17.48 -7.15
C GLN A 173 3.92 -16.52 -7.89
N PHE A 174 3.62 -16.21 -9.15
CA PHE A 174 4.39 -15.24 -9.93
C PHE A 174 4.09 -13.82 -9.45
N ALA A 175 5.15 -13.04 -9.16
CA ALA A 175 5.04 -11.63 -8.82
C ALA A 175 4.74 -10.80 -10.09
N LEU A 176 3.58 -10.16 -10.11
CA LEU A 176 3.10 -9.41 -11.26
C LEU A 176 3.81 -8.05 -11.36
N PRO A 177 4.07 -7.57 -12.59
CA PRO A 177 4.72 -6.29 -12.79
C PRO A 177 3.82 -5.14 -12.33
N TYR A 178 4.42 -4.09 -11.79
CA TYR A 178 3.73 -2.85 -11.42
C TYR A 178 4.54 -1.65 -11.89
N CYS A 179 3.87 -0.51 -12.07
CA CYS A 179 4.56 0.73 -12.41
C CYS A 179 5.38 1.22 -11.21
N ILE A 180 6.65 1.57 -11.45
CA ILE A 180 7.54 2.22 -10.48
C ILE A 180 7.77 3.70 -10.80
N VAL A 181 7.12 4.21 -11.86
CA VAL A 181 7.21 5.59 -12.33
C VAL A 181 6.00 6.37 -11.80
N THR A 182 6.27 7.52 -11.19
CA THR A 182 5.28 8.52 -10.75
C THR A 182 5.24 9.70 -11.69
#